data_AF-A0A2M6NRJ8-F1
#
_entry.id   AF-A0A2M6NRJ8-F1
#
_cell.length_a   1.000
_cell.length_b   1.000
_cell.length_c   1.000
_cell.angle_alpha   90.00
_cell.angle_beta   90.00
_cell.angle_gamma   90.00
#
_symmetry.space_group_name_H-M   'P 1'
#
loop_
_entity.id
_entity.type
_entity.pdbx_description
1 polymer ?
#
loop_
_entity_poly.entity_id
_entity_poly.type
_entity_poly.pdbx_seq_one_letter_code
_entity_poly.pdbx_strand_id
1 'polypeptide(L)'
;MNSMGIFDKNKPIPVNKLRETIKKDSGIIPKTGGQKYSQSERQKIGREVFGSTSKYGSQISKDDYKKAIQGLQSTRKRASDFKTRMALDKEIRYLKDRGGVKP
;
A
#
# COMPACT_ATOMS: atom_id res chain seq x y z
N MET A 1 -2.66 21.13 -0.61
CA MET A 1 -3.56 20.26 0.17
C MET A 1 -2.69 19.29 0.97
N ASN A 2 -2.73 19.39 2.30
CA ASN A 2 -1.94 18.53 3.19
C ASN A 2 -2.49 17.09 3.09
N SER A 3 -1.73 16.15 2.52
CA SER A 3 -2.10 14.74 2.52
C SER A 3 -2.07 14.20 3.95
N MET A 4 -3.23 14.19 4.61
CA MET A 4 -3.52 13.38 5.78
C MET A 4 -3.38 11.90 5.36
N GLY A 5 -2.27 11.27 5.74
CA GLY A 5 -2.04 9.86 5.45
C GLY A 5 -2.96 8.96 6.28
N ILE A 6 -3.08 7.69 5.91
CA ILE A 6 -3.92 6.70 6.62
C ILE A 6 -3.67 6.64 8.14
N PHE A 7 -2.48 7.06 8.60
CA PHE A 7 -2.03 7.01 10.00
C PHE A 7 -1.93 8.39 10.66
N ASP A 8 -2.94 9.24 10.47
CA ASP A 8 -2.97 10.67 10.84
C ASP A 8 -2.65 11.02 12.32
N LYS A 9 -2.70 10.03 13.23
CA LYS A 9 -2.37 10.22 14.66
C LYS A 9 -1.27 9.26 15.16
N ASN A 10 -0.52 8.63 14.26
CA ASN A 10 0.39 7.50 14.55
C ASN A 10 -0.27 6.34 15.34
N LYS A 11 -1.60 6.34 15.46
CA LYS A 11 -2.35 5.29 16.15
C LYS A 11 -2.45 4.07 15.24
N PRO A 12 -2.22 2.85 15.76
CA PRO A 12 -2.55 1.64 15.04
C PRO A 12 -4.02 1.63 14.64
N ILE A 13 -4.32 1.13 13.44
CA ILE A 13 -5.69 0.97 12.97
C ILE A 13 -5.99 -0.52 12.75
N PRO A 14 -7.24 -0.97 12.86
CA PRO A 14 -7.59 -2.34 12.53
C PRO A 14 -7.18 -2.69 11.10
N VAL A 15 -6.59 -3.88 10.87
CA VAL A 15 -6.16 -4.32 9.53
C VAL A 15 -7.33 -4.29 8.53
N ASN A 16 -8.53 -4.68 8.97
CA ASN A 16 -9.73 -4.60 8.15
C ASN A 16 -10.09 -3.17 7.75
N LYS A 17 -9.90 -2.20 8.66
CA LYS A 17 -10.12 -0.78 8.38
C LYS A 17 -9.11 -0.27 7.35
N LEU A 18 -7.84 -0.68 7.45
CA LEU A 18 -6.83 -0.35 6.44
C LEU A 18 -7.24 -0.86 5.05
N ARG A 19 -7.64 -2.13 4.95
CA ARG A 19 -8.06 -2.74 3.68
C ARG A 19 -9.28 -2.05 3.08
N GLU A 20 -10.28 -1.74 3.90
CA GLU A 20 -11.46 -1.01 3.43
C GLU A 20 -11.11 0.41 2.99
N THR A 21 -10.17 1.07 3.67
CA THR A 21 -9.65 2.38 3.26
C THR A 21 -8.98 2.30 1.88
N ILE A 22 -8.12 1.29 1.66
CA ILE A 22 -7.48 1.05 0.36
C ILE A 22 -8.52 0.73 -0.73
N LYS A 23 -9.53 -0.09 -0.42
CA LYS A 23 -10.59 -0.48 -1.37
C LYS A 23 -11.43 0.72 -1.82
N LYS A 24 -11.81 1.60 -0.88
CA LYS A 24 -12.65 2.78 -1.12
C LYS A 24 -11.89 3.99 -1.67
N ASP A 25 -10.56 3.91 -1.70
CA ASP A 25 -9.69 4.95 -2.24
C ASP A 25 -9.97 5.26 -3.72
N SER A 26 -9.53 6.41 -4.25
CA SER A 26 -9.67 6.72 -5.67
C SER A 26 -8.86 5.81 -6.59
N GLY A 27 -7.80 5.17 -6.08
CA GLY A 27 -6.92 4.26 -6.83
C GLY A 27 -5.91 4.95 -7.73
N ILE A 28 -5.83 6.27 -7.73
CA ILE A 28 -4.90 7.02 -8.57
C ILE A 28 -3.47 6.65 -8.19
N ILE A 29 -2.68 6.28 -9.20
CA ILE A 29 -1.27 5.95 -9.04
C ILE A 29 -0.46 7.22 -9.34
N PRO A 30 0.33 7.74 -8.40
CA PRO A 30 1.16 8.91 -8.66
C PRO A 30 2.22 8.65 -9.73
N LYS A 31 2.52 9.68 -10.53
CA LYS A 31 3.62 9.67 -11.53
C LYS A 31 3.49 8.59 -12.62
N THR A 32 2.27 8.22 -13.00
CA THR A 32 1.98 7.22 -14.06
C THR A 32 0.97 7.74 -15.09
N GLY A 33 0.85 9.06 -15.27
CA GLY A 33 0.01 9.64 -16.33
C GLY A 33 -1.48 9.39 -16.15
N GLY A 34 -1.97 9.43 -14.91
CA GLY A 34 -3.41 9.26 -14.62
C GLY A 34 -3.89 7.82 -14.54
N GLN A 35 -2.98 6.83 -14.58
CA GLN A 35 -3.35 5.44 -14.31
C GLN A 35 -3.96 5.28 -12.92
N LYS A 36 -4.98 4.43 -12.84
CA LYS A 36 -5.65 4.11 -11.58
C LYS A 36 -5.85 2.61 -11.44
N TYR A 37 -5.79 2.12 -10.21
CA TYR A 37 -6.28 0.81 -9.86
C TYR A 37 -7.81 0.81 -9.79
N SER A 38 -8.41 -0.21 -10.39
CA SER A 38 -9.81 -0.57 -10.18
C SER A 38 -10.05 -0.98 -8.72
N GLN A 39 -11.31 -1.01 -8.30
CA GLN A 39 -11.67 -1.42 -6.94
C GLN A 39 -11.22 -2.85 -6.62
N SER A 40 -11.30 -3.78 -7.58
CA SER A 40 -10.86 -5.17 -7.40
C SER A 40 -9.34 -5.26 -7.22
N GLU A 41 -8.56 -4.50 -8.01
CA GLU A 41 -7.11 -4.41 -7.84
C GLU A 41 -6.74 -3.82 -6.48
N ARG A 42 -7.42 -2.75 -6.03
CA ARG A 42 -7.19 -2.18 -4.70
C ARG A 42 -7.49 -3.17 -3.58
N GLN A 43 -8.58 -3.92 -3.71
CA GLN A 43 -8.92 -4.98 -2.76
C GLN A 43 -7.85 -6.08 -2.74
N LYS A 44 -7.34 -6.47 -3.91
CA LYS A 44 -6.25 -7.44 -4.05
C LYS A 44 -4.97 -6.92 -3.37
N ILE A 45 -4.55 -5.70 -3.67
CA ILE A 45 -3.39 -5.04 -3.04
C ILE A 45 -3.53 -5.04 -1.52
N GLY A 46 -4.70 -4.61 -1.00
CA GLY A 46 -4.97 -4.60 0.44
C GLY A 46 -4.85 -5.98 1.08
N ARG A 47 -5.30 -7.03 0.40
CA ARG A 47 -5.21 -8.43 0.88
C ARG A 47 -3.82 -9.02 0.76
N GLU A 48 -3.10 -8.77 -0.32
CA GLU A 48 -1.78 -9.36 -0.56
C GLU A 48 -0.70 -8.69 0.30
N VAL A 49 -0.72 -7.35 0.38
CA VAL A 49 0.30 -6.58 1.11
C VAL A 49 0.02 -6.60 2.61
N PHE A 50 -1.24 -6.34 2.97
CA PHE A 50 -1.70 -6.28 4.36
C PHE A 50 -2.54 -7.51 4.69
N GLY A 51 -2.03 -8.68 4.31
CA GLY A 51 -2.60 -10.02 4.51
C GLY A 51 -3.01 -10.35 5.93
N SER A 52 -3.55 -11.56 6.12
CA SER A 52 -4.33 -12.02 7.28
C SER A 52 -3.81 -11.48 8.62
N THR A 53 -4.73 -11.33 9.58
CA THR A 53 -4.44 -10.90 10.95
C THR A 53 -3.30 -11.69 11.62
N SER A 54 -2.90 -12.86 11.12
CA SER A 54 -1.71 -13.58 11.57
C SER A 54 -0.38 -12.84 11.33
N LYS A 55 -0.25 -12.02 10.27
CA LYS A 55 1.00 -11.32 9.94
C LYS A 55 1.20 -10.01 10.70
N TYR A 56 0.12 -9.29 10.97
CA TYR A 56 0.17 -7.96 11.59
C TYR A 56 -0.60 -7.90 12.92
N GLY A 57 -1.34 -8.94 13.31
CA GLY A 57 -2.29 -8.89 14.41
C GLY A 57 -3.65 -8.33 13.97
N SER A 58 -4.48 -7.96 14.95
CA SER A 58 -5.77 -7.29 14.72
C SER A 58 -5.62 -5.84 14.25
N GLN A 59 -4.47 -5.22 14.51
CA GLN A 59 -4.16 -3.83 14.21
C GLN A 59 -2.83 -3.71 13.47
N ILE A 60 -2.65 -2.63 12.72
CA ILE A 60 -1.41 -2.33 12.00
C ILE A 60 -0.95 -0.93 12.36
N SER A 61 0.33 -0.79 12.71
CA SER A 61 0.95 0.51 12.97
C SER A 61 1.47 1.15 11.67
N LYS A 62 1.83 2.44 11.75
CA LYS A 62 2.49 3.13 10.64
C LYS A 62 3.83 2.48 10.26
N ASP A 63 4.55 1.94 11.24
CA ASP A 63 5.85 1.30 10.99
C ASP A 63 5.70 -0.09 10.37
N ASP A 64 4.67 -0.84 10.73
CA ASP A 64 4.31 -2.09 10.03
C ASP A 64 3.95 -1.81 8.58
N TYR A 65 3.22 -0.73 8.32
CA TYR A 65 2.90 -0.28 6.98
C TYR A 65 4.16 0.04 6.16
N LYS A 66 5.13 0.77 6.76
CA LYS A 66 6.42 1.04 6.13
C LYS A 66 7.22 -0.24 5.87
N LYS A 67 7.26 -1.17 6.83
CA LYS A 67 7.94 -2.47 6.68
C LYS A 67 7.33 -3.28 5.55
N ALA A 68 6.00 -3.27 5.38
CA ALA A 68 5.33 -3.92 4.26
C ALA A 68 5.80 -3.34 2.91
N ILE A 69 5.89 -2.00 2.81
CA ILE A 69 6.42 -1.33 1.60
C ILE A 69 7.89 -1.69 1.36
N GLN A 70 8.72 -1.74 2.40
CA GLN A 70 10.13 -2.17 2.29
C GLN A 70 10.25 -3.62 1.81
N GLY A 71 9.34 -4.49 2.24
CA GLY A 71 9.20 -5.85 1.73
C GLY A 71 8.96 -5.86 0.21
N LEU A 72 7.98 -5.07 -0.27
CA LEU A 72 7.71 -4.93 -1.70
C LEU A 72 8.91 -4.38 -2.48
N GLN A 73 9.62 -3.39 -1.92
CA GLN A 73 10.85 -2.85 -2.53
C GLN A 73 11.94 -3.92 -2.65
N SER A 74 12.08 -4.77 -1.64
CA SER A 74 13.05 -5.87 -1.64
C SER A 74 12.68 -6.93 -2.67
N THR A 75 11.39 -7.29 -2.76
CA THR A 75 10.87 -8.18 -3.81
C THR A 75 11.10 -7.59 -5.20
N ARG A 76 10.84 -6.29 -5.39
CA ARG A 76 11.07 -5.60 -6.67
C ARG A 76 12.54 -5.67 -7.09
N LYS A 77 13.47 -5.46 -6.15
CA LYS A 77 14.92 -5.55 -6.43
C LYS A 77 15.35 -6.96 -6.85
N ARG A 78 14.68 -7.99 -6.33
CA ARG A 78 14.98 -9.40 -6.61
C ARG A 78 14.25 -9.96 -7.83
N ALA A 79 13.16 -9.33 -8.27
CA ALA A 79 12.40 -9.78 -9.43
C ALA A 79 13.28 -9.79 -10.69
N SER A 80 13.28 -10.88 -11.44
CA SER A 80 14.08 -11.05 -12.66
C SER A 80 13.46 -10.35 -13.86
N ASP A 81 12.12 -10.34 -13.95
CA ASP A 81 11.40 -9.83 -15.11
C ASP A 81 10.96 -8.36 -14.95
N PHE A 82 11.00 -7.63 -16.08
CA PHE A 82 10.65 -6.21 -16.12
C PHE A 82 9.18 -5.96 -15.75
N LYS A 83 8.26 -6.85 -16.16
CA LYS A 83 6.83 -6.69 -15.94
C LYS A 83 6.49 -6.71 -14.45
N THR A 84 7.04 -7.67 -13.71
CA THR A 84 6.90 -7.78 -12.25
C THR A 84 7.54 -6.58 -11.54
N ARG A 85 8.73 -6.15 -11.98
CA ARG A 85 9.36 -4.94 -11.43
C ARG A 85 8.47 -3.71 -11.58
N MET A 86 7.85 -3.54 -12.74
CA MET A 86 6.94 -2.42 -13.02
C MET A 86 5.63 -2.53 -12.22
N ALA A 87 5.05 -3.73 -12.09
CA ALA A 87 3.87 -3.95 -11.28
C ALA A 87 4.12 -3.58 -9.80
N LEU A 88 5.22 -4.09 -9.23
CA LEU A 88 5.63 -3.77 -7.86
C LEU A 88 5.94 -2.29 -7.68
N ASP A 89 6.56 -1.63 -8.67
CA ASP A 89 6.82 -0.19 -8.59
C ASP A 89 5.54 0.64 -8.52
N LYS A 90 4.51 0.28 -9.31
CA LYS A 90 3.19 0.93 -9.25
C LYS A 90 2.54 0.74 -7.88
N GLU A 91 2.58 -0.47 -7.33
CA GLU A 91 2.03 -0.77 -6.00
C GLU A 91 2.74 0.03 -4.91
N ILE A 92 4.08 0.07 -4.95
CA ILE A 92 4.90 0.84 -3.99
C ILE A 92 4.55 2.32 -4.04
N ARG A 93 4.44 2.92 -5.25
CA ARG A 93 4.08 4.33 -5.42
C ARG A 93 2.69 4.62 -4.85
N TYR A 94 1.73 3.78 -5.19
CA TYR A 94 0.36 3.90 -4.72
C TYR A 94 0.28 3.85 -3.19
N LEU A 95 0.94 2.89 -2.55
CA LEU A 95 0.92 2.74 -1.09
C LEU A 95 1.70 3.85 -0.37
N LYS A 96 2.85 4.29 -0.89
CA LYS A 96 3.63 5.38 -0.29
C LYS A 96 2.82 6.67 -0.14
N ASP A 97 2.08 7.03 -1.19
CA ASP A 97 1.23 8.21 -1.21
C ASP A 97 0.16 8.17 -0.12
N ARG A 98 -0.51 7.02 0.04
CA ARG A 98 -1.59 6.84 1.03
C ARG A 98 -1.11 6.68 2.45
N GLY A 99 0.04 6.05 2.66
CA GLY A 99 0.65 5.90 3.99
C GLY A 99 1.25 7.20 4.55
N GLY A 100 1.30 8.28 3.76
CA GLY A 100 2.07 9.47 4.12
C GLY A 100 3.57 9.17 4.23
N VAL A 101 4.04 8.15 3.51
CA VAL A 101 5.45 7.77 3.41
C VAL A 101 5.97 8.49 2.18
N LYS A 102 6.32 9.79 2.32
CA LYS A 102 6.88 10.56 1.21
C LYS A 102 8.06 9.80 0.58
N PRO A 103 8.21 9.86 -0.76
CA PRO A 103 9.37 9.30 -1.44
C PRO A 103 10.68 9.89 -0.92
#